data_AF-A0A9D7IL22-F1
#
_entry.id   AF-A0A9D7IL22-F1
#
_cell.length_a   1.000
_cell.length_b   1.000
_cell.length_c   1.000
_cell.angle_alpha   90.00
_cell.angle_beta   90.00
_cell.angle_gamma   90.00
#
_symmetry.space_group_name_H-M   'P 1'
#
loop_
_entity.id
_entity.type
_entity.pdbx_description
1 polymer ?
#
loop_
_entity_poly.entity_id
_entity_poly.type
_entity_poly.pdbx_seq_one_letter_code
_entity_poly.pdbx_strand_id
1 'polypeptide(L)'
;MNTYEFFNRNFGKHLVEQDGTPWQAAQRCLSASHLLQTGKSSRLGSGWAVVREGCGTLQLKLDAPGLVIDARTRYEAFLEVLENWTGNPVILMAFDKKPLSIENLFITADLRAVRICTPKGVQTFDWTREPTEGACEYHRILWKQRKLKERENAA
;
A
#
# COMPACT_ATOMS: atom_id res chain seq x y z
N MET A 1 0.58 -15.86 -11.15
CA MET A 1 0.31 -15.30 -9.82
C MET A 1 -0.63 -14.12 -9.96
N ASN A 2 -1.81 -14.16 -9.34
CA ASN A 2 -2.77 -13.05 -9.35
C ASN A 2 -2.51 -12.08 -8.17
N THR A 3 -3.25 -10.96 -8.13
CA THR A 3 -3.10 -9.93 -7.09
C THR A 3 -3.30 -10.47 -5.68
N TYR A 4 -4.29 -11.34 -5.46
CA TYR A 4 -4.61 -11.88 -4.14
C TYR A 4 -3.53 -12.86 -3.66
N GLU A 5 -3.02 -13.71 -4.55
CA GLU A 5 -1.88 -14.59 -4.27
C GLU A 5 -0.64 -13.78 -3.91
N PHE A 6 -0.34 -12.71 -4.65
CA PHE A 6 0.78 -11.82 -4.36
C PHE A 6 0.62 -11.14 -3.00
N PHE A 7 -0.58 -10.61 -2.70
CA PHE A 7 -0.88 -9.99 -1.43
C PHE A 7 -0.74 -10.96 -0.26
N ASN A 8 -1.32 -12.15 -0.37
CA ASN A 8 -1.32 -13.16 0.68
C ASN A 8 0.09 -13.70 0.97
N ARG A 9 0.86 -14.01 -0.08
CA ARG A 9 2.22 -14.53 0.04
C ARG A 9 3.17 -13.57 0.75
N ASN A 10 2.93 -12.26 0.63
CA ASN A 10 3.87 -11.22 1.07
C ASN A 10 3.36 -10.37 2.25
N PHE A 11 2.06 -10.43 2.56
CA PHE A 11 1.45 -9.62 3.61
C PHE A 11 0.39 -10.42 4.38
N GLY A 12 -0.62 -10.95 3.68
CA GLY A 12 -1.79 -11.57 4.31
C GLY A 12 -1.47 -12.75 5.24
N LYS A 13 -0.49 -13.59 4.89
CA LYS A 13 -0.05 -14.75 5.69
C LYS A 13 0.43 -14.41 7.09
N HIS A 14 0.80 -13.16 7.34
CA HIS A 14 1.27 -12.70 8.64
C HIS A 14 0.13 -12.26 9.56
N LEU A 15 -1.09 -12.12 9.02
CA LEU A 15 -2.23 -11.53 9.70
C LEU A 15 -3.40 -12.51 9.85
N VAL A 16 -3.56 -13.43 8.91
CA VAL A 16 -4.63 -14.43 8.94
C VAL A 16 -4.15 -15.77 8.39
N GLU A 17 -4.85 -16.84 8.76
CA GLU A 17 -4.68 -18.15 8.14
C GLU A 17 -4.98 -18.08 6.63
N GLN A 18 -4.26 -18.91 5.86
CA GLN A 18 -4.29 -18.92 4.39
C GLN A 18 -5.12 -20.10 3.87
N ASP A 19 -6.28 -20.32 4.48
CA ASP A 19 -7.27 -21.33 4.12
C ASP A 19 -8.22 -20.85 3.00
N GLY A 20 -8.77 -21.79 2.24
CA GLY A 20 -9.70 -21.50 1.14
C GLY A 20 -9.02 -20.87 -0.08
N THR A 21 -9.77 -20.04 -0.81
CA THR A 21 -9.25 -19.37 -2.02
C THR A 21 -8.40 -18.15 -1.67
N PRO A 22 -7.41 -17.75 -2.51
CA PRO A 22 -6.62 -16.55 -2.28
C PRO A 22 -7.47 -15.29 -2.08
N TRP A 23 -8.59 -15.18 -2.80
CA TRP A 23 -9.55 -14.09 -2.62
C TRP A 23 -10.14 -14.07 -1.20
N GLN A 24 -10.60 -15.22 -0.69
CA GLN A 24 -11.20 -15.31 0.64
C GLN A 24 -10.19 -14.99 1.76
N ALA A 25 -8.96 -15.48 1.65
CA ALA A 25 -7.89 -15.17 2.60
C ALA A 25 -7.54 -13.66 2.58
N ALA A 26 -7.44 -13.05 1.38
CA ALA A 26 -7.20 -11.63 1.24
C ALA A 26 -8.36 -10.79 1.83
N GLN A 27 -9.61 -11.19 1.57
CA GLN A 27 -10.79 -10.53 2.11
C GLN A 27 -10.79 -10.59 3.63
N ARG A 28 -10.52 -11.77 4.20
CA ARG A 28 -10.41 -11.97 5.65
C ARG A 28 -9.35 -11.04 6.24
N CYS A 29 -8.16 -11.00 5.65
CA CYS A 29 -7.07 -10.12 6.06
C CYS A 29 -7.49 -8.64 6.08
N LEU A 30 -8.22 -8.18 5.06
CA LEU A 30 -8.64 -6.77 4.96
C LEU A 30 -9.79 -6.40 5.90
N SER A 31 -10.68 -7.35 6.21
CA SER A 31 -11.87 -7.08 7.06
C SER A 31 -11.70 -7.40 8.54
N ALA A 32 -10.75 -8.27 8.91
CA ALA A 32 -10.55 -8.71 10.28
C ALA A 32 -9.96 -7.62 11.18
N SER A 33 -10.15 -7.79 12.49
CA SER A 33 -9.39 -7.08 13.50
C SER A 33 -8.10 -7.84 13.78
N HIS A 34 -6.99 -7.13 13.83
CA HIS A 34 -5.65 -7.67 14.07
C HIS A 34 -5.14 -7.22 15.43
N LEU A 35 -4.32 -8.07 16.06
CA LEU A 35 -3.70 -7.72 17.33
C LEU A 35 -2.67 -6.61 17.11
N LEU A 36 -2.71 -5.59 17.95
CA LEU A 36 -1.72 -4.53 18.02
C LEU A 36 -0.63 -4.92 19.01
N GLN A 37 0.56 -4.34 18.88
CA GLN A 37 1.65 -4.49 19.86
C GLN A 37 1.26 -4.06 21.30
N THR A 38 0.17 -3.31 21.44
CA THR A 38 -0.40 -2.92 22.75
C THR A 38 -1.31 -3.99 23.38
N GLY A 39 -1.53 -5.12 22.70
CA GLY A 39 -2.47 -6.17 23.10
C GLY A 39 -3.94 -5.88 22.75
N LYS A 40 -4.26 -4.68 22.26
CA LYS A 40 -5.61 -4.35 21.75
C LYS A 40 -5.79 -4.86 20.33
N SER A 41 -7.02 -5.10 19.92
CA SER A 41 -7.34 -5.45 18.53
C SER A 41 -7.84 -4.24 17.74
N SER A 42 -7.42 -4.10 16.49
CA SER A 42 -7.90 -3.08 15.56
C SER A 42 -7.94 -3.60 14.14
N ARG A 43 -8.92 -3.16 13.35
CA ARG A 43 -8.87 -3.33 11.89
C ARG A 43 -7.76 -2.48 11.29
N LEU A 44 -7.43 -2.73 10.02
CA LEU A 44 -6.63 -1.84 9.16
C LEU A 44 -7.43 -0.57 8.81
N GLY A 45 -7.82 0.20 9.82
CA GLY A 45 -8.72 1.36 9.72
C GLY A 45 -7.99 2.72 9.73
N SER A 46 -6.67 2.72 9.70
CA SER A 46 -5.86 3.93 9.58
C SER A 46 -4.45 3.60 9.10
N GLY A 47 -3.82 4.58 8.46
CA GLY A 47 -2.44 4.51 8.01
C GLY A 47 -2.28 3.99 6.57
N TRP A 48 -1.25 3.19 6.34
CA TRP A 48 -0.90 2.69 5.02
C TRP A 48 -0.12 1.37 5.11
N ALA A 49 -0.04 0.66 3.99
CA ALA A 49 0.83 -0.48 3.80
C ALA A 49 1.40 -0.52 2.37
N VAL A 50 2.59 -1.09 2.24
CA VAL A 50 3.29 -1.39 0.98
C VAL A 50 3.60 -2.87 0.98
N VAL A 51 3.20 -3.58 -0.07
CA VAL A 51 3.48 -5.02 -0.24
C VAL A 51 4.42 -5.20 -1.41
N ARG A 52 5.64 -5.68 -1.13
CA ARG A 52 6.66 -6.07 -2.10
C ARG A 52 6.86 -7.58 -2.03
N GLU A 53 7.54 -8.14 -3.02
CA GLU A 53 7.96 -9.53 -2.93
C GLU A 53 8.85 -9.76 -1.70
N GLY A 54 8.49 -10.74 -0.87
CA GLY A 54 9.20 -11.10 0.35
C GLY A 54 9.04 -10.15 1.52
N CYS A 55 8.39 -8.99 1.35
CA CYS A 55 8.33 -7.97 2.40
C CYS A 55 7.02 -7.17 2.36
N GLY A 56 6.33 -7.15 3.51
CA GLY A 56 5.22 -6.24 3.78
C GLY A 56 5.64 -5.17 4.77
N THR A 57 5.41 -3.89 4.43
CA THR A 57 5.64 -2.74 5.31
C THR A 57 4.31 -2.07 5.63
N LEU A 58 4.09 -1.62 6.86
CA LEU A 58 2.89 -0.89 7.25
C LEU A 58 3.14 0.13 8.36
N GLN A 59 2.24 1.09 8.46
CA GLN A 59 2.30 2.12 9.49
C GLN A 59 1.74 1.66 10.83
N LEU A 60 0.69 0.83 10.79
CA LEU A 60 -0.01 0.39 12.00
C LEU A 60 0.84 -0.63 12.76
N LYS A 61 1.09 -0.39 14.05
CA LYS A 61 1.90 -1.23 14.93
C LYS A 61 1.17 -2.54 15.30
N LEU A 62 1.04 -3.44 14.33
CA LEU A 62 0.47 -4.77 14.52
C LEU A 62 1.45 -5.70 15.24
N ASP A 63 0.91 -6.66 15.99
CA ASP A 63 1.66 -7.79 16.53
C ASP A 63 1.82 -8.88 15.46
N ALA A 64 2.61 -8.55 14.43
CA ALA A 64 2.82 -9.38 13.25
C ALA A 64 4.32 -9.37 12.88
N PRO A 65 5.14 -10.27 13.46
CA PRO A 65 6.61 -10.18 13.40
C PRO A 65 7.20 -10.31 11.99
N GLY A 66 6.44 -10.82 11.03
CA GLY A 66 6.87 -10.88 9.62
C GLY A 66 6.64 -9.61 8.81
N LEU A 67 6.09 -8.55 9.42
CA LEU A 67 5.86 -7.27 8.78
C LEU A 67 6.77 -6.18 9.36
N VAL A 68 7.21 -5.26 8.49
CA VAL A 68 8.05 -4.13 8.86
C VAL A 68 7.17 -2.95 9.26
N ILE A 69 7.39 -2.39 10.45
CA ILE A 69 6.71 -1.19 10.91
C ILE A 69 7.48 0.05 10.45
N ASP A 70 6.77 1.03 9.88
CA ASP A 70 7.35 2.29 9.40
C ASP A 70 6.52 3.48 9.88
N ALA A 71 7.19 4.45 10.51
CA ALA A 71 6.54 5.63 11.10
C ALA A 71 6.22 6.73 10.08
N ARG A 72 6.79 6.67 8.87
CA ARG A 72 6.62 7.71 7.84
C ARG A 72 5.17 7.90 7.44
N THR A 73 4.88 9.05 6.84
CA THR A 73 3.59 9.28 6.19
C THR A 73 3.46 8.39 4.96
N ARG A 74 2.21 8.15 4.55
CA ARG A 74 1.90 7.38 3.33
C ARG A 74 2.58 7.98 2.09
N TYR A 75 2.71 9.31 2.03
CA TYR A 75 3.27 9.99 0.87
C TYR A 75 4.78 9.79 0.79
N GLU A 76 5.50 9.91 1.91
CA GLU A 76 6.95 9.64 1.95
C GLU A 76 7.26 8.19 1.58
N ALA A 77 6.52 7.24 2.16
CA ALA A 77 6.73 5.83 1.89
C ALA A 77 6.41 5.46 0.44
N PHE A 78 5.30 5.96 -0.12
CA PHE A 78 4.94 5.67 -1.51
C PHE A 78 5.87 6.39 -2.48
N LEU A 79 6.30 7.61 -2.18
CA LEU A 79 7.27 8.34 -3.00
C LEU A 79 8.59 7.54 -3.09
N GLU A 80 9.11 7.06 -1.97
CA GLU A 80 10.32 6.23 -1.97
C GLU A 80 10.15 4.96 -2.82
N VAL A 81 8.99 4.29 -2.73
CA VAL A 81 8.71 3.11 -3.58
C VAL A 81 8.82 3.47 -5.06
N LEU A 82 8.21 4.58 -5.46
CA LEU A 82 8.10 4.98 -6.86
C LEU A 82 9.40 5.55 -7.42
N GLU A 83 10.21 6.23 -6.60
CA GLU A 83 11.54 6.72 -6.98
C GLU A 83 12.55 5.59 -7.09
N ASN A 84 12.50 4.62 -6.17
CA ASN A 84 13.42 3.47 -6.14
C ASN A 84 12.81 2.22 -6.77
N TRP A 85 11.91 2.39 -7.74
CA TRP A 85 11.22 1.25 -8.36
C TRP A 85 12.20 0.42 -9.19
N THR A 86 12.29 -0.87 -8.88
CA THR A 86 13.23 -1.82 -9.51
C THR A 86 12.59 -2.65 -10.62
N GLY A 87 11.39 -2.29 -11.08
CA GLY A 87 10.61 -3.08 -12.05
C GLY A 87 9.76 -4.18 -11.42
N ASN A 88 9.88 -4.41 -10.11
CA ASN A 88 9.15 -5.46 -9.42
C ASN A 88 7.72 -5.02 -9.03
N PRO A 89 6.74 -5.94 -9.03
CA PRO A 89 5.38 -5.61 -8.63
C PRO A 89 5.26 -5.15 -7.19
N VAL A 90 4.35 -4.21 -6.93
CA VAL A 90 4.07 -3.67 -5.60
C VAL A 90 2.57 -3.41 -5.41
N ILE A 91 2.06 -3.57 -4.20
CA ILE A 91 0.72 -3.07 -3.82
C ILE A 91 0.91 -1.88 -2.88
N LEU A 92 0.27 -0.76 -3.20
CA LEU A 92 0.25 0.46 -2.39
C LEU A 92 -1.14 0.62 -1.80
N MET A 93 -1.29 0.51 -0.48
CA MET A 93 -2.58 0.60 0.20
C MET A 93 -2.60 1.76 1.17
N ALA A 94 -3.64 2.58 1.06
CA ALA A 94 -3.92 3.60 2.05
C ALA A 94 -5.21 3.24 2.79
N PHE A 95 -5.17 3.33 4.11
CA PHE A 95 -6.32 3.07 4.95
C PHE A 95 -6.94 4.38 5.45
N ASP A 96 -8.26 4.37 5.56
CA ASP A 96 -9.06 5.37 6.23
C ASP A 96 -10.05 4.67 7.17
N LYS A 97 -11.00 5.42 7.75
CA LYS A 97 -11.98 4.88 8.70
C LYS A 97 -12.75 3.67 8.15
N LYS A 98 -12.97 3.58 6.83
CA LYS A 98 -13.64 2.45 6.18
C LYS A 98 -12.61 1.38 5.81
N PRO A 99 -12.95 0.09 5.95
CA PRO A 99 -12.09 -0.98 5.46
C PRO A 99 -11.83 -0.87 3.96
N LEU A 100 -10.63 -1.28 3.52
CA LEU A 100 -10.33 -1.45 2.11
C LEU A 100 -11.15 -2.63 1.55
N SER A 101 -12.03 -2.37 0.58
CA SER A 101 -12.72 -3.44 -0.15
C SER A 101 -11.71 -4.27 -0.94
N ILE A 102 -11.89 -5.59 -0.98
CA ILE A 102 -11.06 -6.48 -1.81
C ILE A 102 -11.15 -6.15 -3.30
N GLU A 103 -12.27 -5.59 -3.75
CA GLU A 103 -12.46 -5.12 -5.13
C GLU A 103 -11.53 -3.96 -5.48
N ASN A 104 -11.01 -3.25 -4.47
CA ASN A 104 -10.05 -2.15 -4.64
C ASN A 104 -8.60 -2.59 -4.47
N LEU A 105 -8.32 -3.89 -4.31
CA LEU A 105 -6.97 -4.40 -4.15
C LEU A 105 -6.34 -4.67 -5.52
N PHE A 106 -5.30 -3.90 -5.87
CA PHE A 106 -4.62 -4.01 -7.15
C PHE A 106 -3.10 -3.95 -7.03
N ILE A 107 -2.46 -4.67 -7.94
CA ILE A 107 -1.02 -4.61 -8.13
C ILE A 107 -0.63 -3.47 -9.06
N THR A 108 0.45 -2.79 -8.73
CA THR A 108 1.22 -1.92 -9.61
C THR A 108 2.38 -2.74 -10.16
N ALA A 109 2.39 -2.96 -11.47
CA ALA A 109 3.46 -3.68 -12.18
C ALA A 109 4.18 -2.81 -13.21
N ASP A 110 3.73 -1.56 -13.40
CA ASP A 110 4.27 -0.61 -14.38
C ASP A 110 4.08 0.82 -13.83
N LEU A 111 5.12 1.65 -13.86
CA LEU A 111 5.03 3.05 -13.42
C LEU A 111 4.12 3.92 -14.30
N ARG A 112 3.79 3.47 -15.52
CA ARG A 112 2.79 4.13 -16.37
C ARG A 112 1.36 3.89 -15.91
N ALA A 113 1.16 2.96 -14.98
CA ALA A 113 -0.14 2.58 -14.43
C ALA A 113 -0.03 2.27 -12.93
N VAL A 114 0.44 3.25 -12.15
CA VAL A 114 0.48 3.17 -10.68
C VAL A 114 -0.93 3.11 -10.14
N ARG A 115 -1.17 2.20 -9.20
CA ARG A 115 -2.45 2.00 -8.52
C ARG A 115 -2.28 2.15 -7.01
N ILE A 116 -2.96 3.15 -6.44
CA ILE A 116 -3.09 3.33 -5.00
C ILE A 116 -4.46 2.81 -4.57
N CYS A 117 -4.46 1.73 -3.78
CA CYS A 117 -5.66 1.08 -3.27
C CYS A 117 -6.19 1.86 -2.07
N THR A 118 -7.42 2.39 -2.16
CA THR A 118 -8.06 3.12 -1.07
C THR A 118 -9.48 2.62 -0.79
N PRO A 119 -10.05 2.86 0.40
CA PRO A 119 -11.44 2.49 0.69
C PRO A 119 -12.47 3.16 -0.24
N LYS A 120 -12.13 4.30 -0.85
CA LYS A 120 -12.98 5.01 -1.81
C LYS A 120 -12.87 4.50 -3.24
N GLY A 121 -11.98 3.56 -3.51
CA GLY A 121 -11.64 3.12 -4.87
C GLY A 121 -10.15 3.16 -5.14
N VAL A 122 -9.78 2.85 -6.37
CA VAL A 122 -8.37 2.80 -6.80
C VAL A 122 -8.04 4.08 -7.54
N GLN A 123 -7.02 4.80 -7.06
CA GLN A 123 -6.47 5.92 -7.81
C GLN A 123 -5.40 5.39 -8.76
N THR A 124 -5.60 5.62 -10.07
CA THR A 124 -4.68 5.17 -11.12
C THR A 124 -4.04 6.37 -11.82
N PHE A 125 -2.71 6.36 -12.00
CA PHE A 125 -2.00 7.43 -12.70
C PHE A 125 -0.68 6.96 -13.32
N ASP A 126 -0.14 7.78 -14.23
CA ASP A 126 1.15 7.58 -14.87
C ASP A 126 2.24 8.36 -14.10
N TRP A 127 3.09 7.65 -13.36
CA TRP A 127 4.19 8.25 -12.59
C TRP A 127 5.35 8.73 -13.46
N THR A 128 5.39 8.32 -14.74
CA THR A 128 6.41 8.79 -15.69
C THR A 128 6.09 10.18 -16.26
N ARG A 129 4.90 10.72 -15.97
CA ARG A 129 4.42 12.02 -16.44
C ARG A 129 3.99 12.94 -15.31
N GLU A 130 4.10 14.24 -15.56
CA GLU A 130 3.58 15.27 -14.67
C GLU A 130 2.03 15.17 -14.57
N PRO A 131 1.45 15.35 -13.38
CA PRO A 131 0.01 15.42 -13.22
C PRO A 131 -0.62 16.52 -14.09
N THR A 132 -1.70 16.17 -14.77
CA THR A 132 -2.60 17.13 -15.44
C THR A 132 -3.59 17.76 -14.44
N GLU A 133 -4.36 18.75 -14.88
CA GLU A 133 -5.37 19.44 -14.04
C GLU A 133 -6.38 18.47 -13.39
N GLY A 134 -6.77 17.41 -14.12
CA GLY A 134 -7.67 16.35 -13.65
C GLY A 134 -6.99 15.19 -12.92
N ALA A 135 -5.69 15.27 -12.63
CA ALA A 135 -4.97 14.19 -11.96
C ALA A 135 -5.50 13.93 -10.54
N CYS A 136 -5.42 12.66 -10.14
CA CYS A 136 -5.89 12.25 -8.83
C CYS A 136 -5.03 12.86 -7.70
N GLU A 137 -5.56 12.86 -6.49
CA GLU A 137 -4.92 13.46 -5.32
C GLU A 137 -3.50 12.93 -5.08
N TYR A 138 -3.33 11.59 -5.11
CA TYR A 138 -2.01 10.99 -4.89
C TYR A 138 -0.98 11.40 -5.93
N HIS A 139 -1.34 11.46 -7.22
CA HIS A 139 -0.40 11.87 -8.27
C HIS A 139 0.09 13.29 -8.03
N ARG A 140 -0.84 14.23 -7.75
CA ARG A 140 -0.50 15.64 -7.49
C ARG A 140 0.39 15.81 -6.26
N ILE A 141 0.05 15.16 -5.15
CA ILE A 141 0.80 15.30 -3.89
C ILE A 141 2.19 14.67 -4.01
N LEU A 142 2.29 13.45 -4.54
CA LEU A 142 3.57 12.75 -4.71
C LEU A 142 4.49 13.50 -5.68
N TRP A 143 3.95 14.03 -6.78
CA TRP A 143 4.74 14.81 -7.72
C TRP A 143 5.27 16.10 -7.09
N LYS A 144 4.43 16.79 -6.31
CA LYS A 144 4.86 17.98 -5.57
C LYS A 144 6.01 17.66 -4.61
N GLN A 145 5.91 16.56 -3.86
CA GLN A 145 6.98 16.14 -2.94
C GLN A 145 8.28 15.80 -3.68
N ARG A 146 8.20 15.10 -4.82
CA ARG A 146 9.34 14.86 -5.69
C ARG A 146 10.04 16.16 -6.09
N LYS A 147 9.28 17.17 -6.55
CA LYS A 147 9.84 18.47 -6.95
C LYS A 147 10.47 19.25 -5.81
N LEU A 148 9.93 19.13 -4.60
CA LEU A 148 10.55 19.74 -3.41
C LEU A 148 11.90 19.09 -3.09
N LYS A 149 11.95 17.75 -3.07
CA LYS A 149 13.18 16.98 -2.85
C LYS A 149 14.26 17.24 -3.91
N GLU A 150 13.87 17.34 -5.18
CA GLU A 150 14.78 17.71 -6.28
C GLU A 150 15.41 19.11 -6.08
N ARG A 151 14.65 20.06 -5.53
CA ARG A 151 15.16 21.42 -5.22
C ARG A 151 16.09 21.41 -4.01
N GLU A 152 15.74 20.68 -2.96
CA GLU A 152 16.56 20.56 -1.75
C GLU A 152 17.92 19.93 -2.03
N ASN A 153 17.98 18.94 -2.94
CA ASN A 153 19.23 18.30 -3.33
C ASN A 153 20.10 19.14 -4.28
N ALA A 154 19.54 20.19 -4.89
CA ALA A 154 20.25 21.06 -5.82
C ALA A 154 20.82 22.32 -5.15
N ALA A 155 20.47 22.56 -3.88
CA ALA A 155 20.94 23.68 -3.07
C ALA A 155 22.12 23.27 -2.19
#